data_AF-A0A523ZXJ5-F1
#
_entry.id   AF-A0A523ZXJ5-F1
#
_cell.length_a   1.000
_cell.length_b   1.000
_cell.length_c   1.000
_cell.angle_alpha   90.00
_cell.angle_beta   90.00
_cell.angle_gamma   90.00
#
_symmetry.space_group_name_H-M   'P 1'
#
loop_
_entity.id
_entity.type
_entity.pdbx_description
1 polymer ?
#
loop_
_entity_poly.entity_id
_entity_poly.type
_entity_poly.pdbx_seq_one_letter_code
_entity_poly.pdbx_strand_id
1 'polypeptide(L)'
;MAPYQAGRPRLIIHPPKPRFKDSTQTFKRHHIQVEAVNPMHQNWLQRSENTIKTLRQLMDNPDQDRLELVRVMRFAFGALGTSLAGWMQWVNSPEIMSSFTKDELQEMAKTITGMAEKFVAYDIEITDKGTRKGLAKQREEEQRDIRFVI
;
A
#
# COMPACT_ATOMS: atom_id res chain seq x y z
N MET A 1 -54.11 -12.85 78.15
CA MET A 1 -53.79 -13.40 76.82
C MET A 1 -53.49 -12.25 75.88
N ALA A 2 -52.20 -12.05 75.58
CA ALA A 2 -51.69 -11.11 74.59
C ALA A 2 -50.70 -11.88 73.69
N PRO A 3 -50.66 -11.62 72.37
CA PRO A 3 -50.15 -12.57 71.39
C PRO A 3 -48.62 -12.60 71.25
N TYR A 4 -48.18 -13.80 70.88
CA TYR A 4 -46.85 -14.27 70.52
C TYR A 4 -46.16 -13.40 69.45
N GLN A 5 -44.97 -12.88 69.75
CA GLN A 5 -44.09 -12.17 68.81
C GLN A 5 -43.42 -13.20 67.86
N ALA A 6 -43.89 -13.28 66.62
CA ALA A 6 -43.28 -14.11 65.59
C ALA A 6 -42.05 -13.41 64.96
N GLY A 7 -40.87 -14.02 65.11
CA GLY A 7 -39.62 -13.56 64.51
C GLY A 7 -39.66 -13.56 62.98
N ARG A 8 -39.11 -12.51 62.36
CA ARG A 8 -39.00 -12.40 60.90
C ARG A 8 -37.94 -13.36 60.36
N PRO A 9 -38.20 -14.12 59.26
CA PRO A 9 -37.18 -14.96 58.64
C PRO A 9 -36.13 -14.13 57.89
N ARG A 10 -34.84 -14.46 58.08
CA ARG A 10 -33.72 -13.95 57.26
C ARG A 10 -33.86 -14.49 55.83
N LEU A 11 -33.91 -13.60 54.85
CA LEU A 11 -33.81 -13.94 53.44
C LEU A 11 -32.36 -14.36 53.13
N ILE A 12 -32.13 -15.65 52.94
CA ILE A 12 -30.83 -16.17 52.47
C ILE A 12 -30.77 -15.97 50.95
N ILE A 13 -29.97 -15.02 50.50
CA ILE A 13 -29.72 -14.77 49.08
C ILE A 13 -28.60 -15.73 48.64
N HIS A 14 -28.95 -16.77 47.89
CA HIS A 14 -27.96 -17.63 47.25
C HIS A 14 -27.39 -16.95 45.99
N PRO A 15 -26.06 -16.98 45.75
CA PRO A 15 -25.50 -16.54 44.48
C PRO A 15 -25.94 -17.47 43.34
N PRO A 16 -26.19 -16.97 42.11
CA PRO A 16 -26.58 -17.81 41.00
C PRO A 16 -25.46 -18.80 40.64
N LYS A 17 -25.81 -20.09 40.53
CA LYS A 17 -24.89 -21.14 40.07
C LYS A 17 -24.46 -20.87 38.62
N PRO A 18 -23.19 -21.11 38.25
CA PRO A 18 -22.74 -20.96 36.88
C PRO A 18 -23.45 -21.98 35.98
N ARG A 19 -24.12 -21.48 34.93
CA ARG A 19 -24.77 -22.31 33.91
C ARG A 19 -23.72 -22.71 32.89
N PHE A 20 -23.08 -23.85 33.09
CA PHE A 20 -22.35 -24.55 32.02
C PHE A 20 -23.37 -24.91 30.94
N LYS A 21 -23.24 -24.31 29.74
CA LYS A 21 -23.98 -24.74 28.55
C LYS A 21 -23.10 -25.72 27.78
N ASP A 22 -23.69 -26.86 27.44
CA ASP A 22 -23.14 -27.95 26.64
C ASP A 22 -22.31 -27.47 25.45
N SER A 23 -21.07 -27.96 25.40
CA SER A 23 -20.05 -27.67 24.38
C SER A 23 -20.16 -28.57 23.14
N THR A 24 -21.35 -29.06 22.79
CA THR A 24 -21.53 -30.05 21.71
C THR A 24 -22.64 -29.73 20.72
N GLN A 25 -23.15 -28.49 20.68
CA GLN A 25 -24.17 -28.09 19.71
C GLN A 25 -23.90 -26.74 19.03
N THR A 26 -22.72 -26.59 18.45
CA THR A 26 -22.45 -25.54 17.42
C THR A 26 -21.42 -25.96 16.37
N PHE A 27 -21.20 -27.26 16.19
CA PHE A 27 -20.42 -27.78 15.08
C PHE A 27 -21.38 -28.19 13.95
N LYS A 28 -21.16 -27.63 12.75
CA LYS A 28 -21.90 -27.79 11.48
C LYS A 28 -22.91 -26.67 11.17
N ARG A 29 -22.37 -25.50 10.86
CA ARG A 29 -22.76 -24.80 9.63
C ARG A 29 -21.49 -24.36 8.90
N HIS A 30 -20.95 -25.30 8.13
CA HIS A 30 -20.12 -24.99 6.98
C HIS A 30 -20.95 -24.11 6.05
N HIS A 31 -20.74 -22.81 6.13
CA HIS A 31 -20.80 -21.92 4.98
C HIS A 31 -19.95 -20.72 5.34
N ILE A 32 -18.65 -20.84 5.03
CA ILE A 32 -17.86 -19.70 4.62
C ILE A 32 -18.65 -19.11 3.44
N GLN A 33 -19.52 -18.13 3.72
CA GLN A 33 -19.77 -17.10 2.74
C GLN A 33 -18.42 -16.43 2.60
N VAL A 34 -17.72 -16.85 1.55
CA VAL A 34 -16.59 -16.15 0.97
C VAL A 34 -17.02 -14.68 0.98
N GLU A 35 -16.43 -13.90 1.88
CA GLU A 35 -16.75 -12.49 2.03
C GLU A 35 -16.72 -11.91 0.62
N ALA A 36 -17.86 -11.35 0.20
CA ALA A 36 -18.00 -10.75 -1.11
C ALA A 36 -16.77 -9.86 -1.33
N VAL A 37 -15.85 -10.27 -2.20
CA VAL A 37 -14.60 -9.53 -2.36
C VAL A 37 -15.00 -8.13 -2.77
N ASN A 38 -14.64 -7.14 -1.95
CA ASN A 38 -15.12 -5.77 -2.11
C ASN A 38 -14.94 -5.37 -3.59
N PRO A 39 -16.01 -5.02 -4.33
CA PRO A 39 -15.92 -4.69 -5.74
C PRO A 39 -14.87 -3.62 -6.04
N MET A 40 -14.61 -2.72 -5.09
CA MET A 40 -13.55 -1.72 -5.19
C MET A 40 -12.14 -2.33 -5.11
N HIS A 41 -11.94 -3.36 -4.29
CA HIS A 41 -10.67 -4.09 -4.18
C HIS A 41 -10.40 -4.94 -5.44
N GLN A 42 -11.42 -5.62 -5.97
CA GLN A 42 -11.32 -6.35 -7.24
C GLN A 42 -11.02 -5.41 -8.42
N ASN A 43 -11.71 -4.26 -8.47
CA ASN A 43 -11.45 -3.23 -9.48
C ASN A 43 -10.02 -2.68 -9.38
N TRP A 44 -9.49 -2.52 -8.16
CA TRP A 44 -8.09 -2.09 -7.96
C TRP A 44 -7.08 -3.14 -8.39
N LEU A 45 -7.27 -4.41 -8.04
CA LEU A 45 -6.39 -5.51 -8.45
C LEU A 45 -6.33 -5.63 -9.97
N GLN A 46 -7.50 -5.72 -10.62
CA GLN A 46 -7.59 -5.82 -12.07
C GLN A 46 -6.97 -4.61 -12.77
N ARG A 47 -7.18 -3.39 -12.24
CA ARG A 47 -6.55 -2.18 -12.77
C ARG A 47 -5.03 -2.20 -12.63
N SER A 48 -4.52 -2.70 -11.50
CA SER A 48 -3.08 -2.80 -11.24
C SER A 48 -2.42 -3.83 -12.16
N GLU A 49 -3.06 -4.99 -12.35
CA GLU A 49 -2.61 -6.01 -13.32
C GLU A 49 -2.58 -5.48 -14.75
N ASN A 50 -3.64 -4.78 -15.17
CA ASN A 50 -3.66 -4.12 -16.48
C ASN A 50 -2.56 -3.07 -16.63
N THR A 51 -2.28 -2.31 -15.57
CA THR A 51 -1.18 -1.33 -15.57
C THR A 51 0.17 -2.01 -15.76
N ILE A 52 0.42 -3.13 -15.06
CA ILE A 52 1.65 -3.93 -15.24
C ILE A 52 1.74 -4.48 -16.67
N LYS A 53 0.64 -4.98 -17.22
CA LYS A 53 0.59 -5.48 -18.60
C LYS A 53 0.96 -4.37 -19.60
N THR A 54 0.39 -3.18 -19.44
CA THR A 54 0.70 -2.03 -20.30
C THR A 54 2.16 -1.61 -20.15
N LEU A 55 2.72 -1.58 -18.94
CA LEU A 55 4.15 -1.26 -18.72
C LEU A 55 5.08 -2.20 -19.50
N ARG A 56 4.76 -3.51 -19.50
CA ARG A 56 5.54 -4.52 -20.24
C ARG A 56 5.42 -4.31 -21.75
N GLN A 57 4.18 -4.21 -22.25
CA GLN A 57 3.90 -4.01 -23.67
C GLN A 57 4.54 -2.74 -24.24
N LEU A 58 4.58 -1.67 -23.45
CA LEU A 58 5.22 -0.42 -23.85
C LEU A 58 6.73 -0.54 -24.05
N MET A 59 7.40 -1.54 -23.47
CA MET A 59 8.83 -1.78 -23.64
C MET A 59 9.14 -2.94 -24.60
N ASP A 60 8.13 -3.65 -25.09
CA ASP A 60 8.31 -4.84 -25.94
C ASP A 60 8.71 -4.50 -27.39
N ASN A 61 8.55 -3.24 -27.82
CA ASN A 61 9.01 -2.78 -29.14
C ASN A 61 10.51 -2.41 -29.08
N PRO A 62 11.41 -3.08 -29.81
CA PRO A 62 12.83 -2.74 -29.81
C PRO A 62 13.15 -1.47 -30.62
N ASP A 63 12.26 -1.03 -31.52
CA ASP A 63 12.50 0.06 -32.47
C ASP A 63 11.89 1.40 -32.02
N GLN A 64 11.83 1.64 -30.71
CA GLN A 64 11.20 2.84 -30.16
C GLN A 64 11.94 4.13 -30.53
N ASP A 65 11.19 5.12 -30.99
CA ASP A 65 11.74 6.46 -31.17
C ASP A 65 11.89 7.22 -29.82
N ARG A 66 12.59 8.35 -29.86
CA ARG A 66 12.86 9.16 -28.66
C ARG A 66 11.58 9.67 -27.98
N LEU A 67 10.54 9.99 -28.75
CA LEU A 67 9.27 10.48 -28.21
C LEU A 67 8.47 9.34 -27.58
N GLU A 68 8.51 8.15 -28.18
CA GLU A 68 7.93 6.93 -27.62
C GLU A 68 8.54 6.60 -26.27
N LEU A 69 9.87 6.62 -26.15
CA LEU A 69 10.56 6.41 -24.88
C LEU A 69 10.12 7.41 -23.78
N VAL A 70 9.95 8.69 -24.14
CA VAL A 70 9.43 9.71 -23.21
C VAL A 70 7.98 9.41 -22.78
N ARG A 71 7.14 8.91 -23.70
CA ARG A 71 5.77 8.50 -23.37
C ARG A 71 5.75 7.31 -22.41
N VAL A 72 6.64 6.33 -22.61
CA VAL A 72 6.77 5.20 -21.69
C VAL A 72 7.15 5.69 -20.29
N MET A 73 8.16 6.57 -20.19
CA MET A 73 8.56 7.16 -18.90
C MET A 73 7.39 7.88 -18.22
N ARG A 74 6.63 8.71 -18.96
CA ARG A 74 5.46 9.42 -18.43
C ARG A 74 4.40 8.46 -17.89
N PHE A 75 4.14 7.37 -18.62
CA PHE A 75 3.19 6.35 -18.18
C PHE A 75 3.69 5.64 -16.90
N ALA A 76 4.97 5.25 -16.87
CA ALA A 76 5.58 4.61 -15.71
C ALA A 76 5.52 5.48 -14.45
N PHE A 77 5.83 6.77 -14.54
CA PHE A 77 5.72 7.68 -13.40
C PHE A 77 4.26 7.86 -12.93
N GLY A 78 3.31 7.92 -13.86
CA GLY A 78 1.88 7.99 -13.51
C GLY A 78 1.39 6.73 -12.77
N ALA A 79 1.82 5.55 -13.24
CA ALA A 79 1.53 4.27 -12.59
C ALA A 79 2.14 4.20 -11.18
N LEU A 80 3.42 4.56 -11.05
CA LEU A 80 4.12 4.61 -9.77
C LEU A 80 3.45 5.57 -8.78
N GLY A 81 3.09 6.78 -9.22
CA GLY A 81 2.42 7.77 -8.38
C GLY A 81 1.05 7.30 -7.88
N THR A 82 0.28 6.61 -8.72
CA THR A 82 -1.02 6.03 -8.32
C THR A 82 -0.85 4.95 -7.26
N SER A 83 0.14 4.07 -7.41
CA SER A 83 0.44 3.01 -6.44
C SER A 83 0.94 3.61 -5.11
N LEU A 84 1.83 4.61 -5.18
CA LEU A 84 2.37 5.30 -4.01
C LEU A 84 1.25 6.00 -3.21
N ALA A 85 0.29 6.63 -3.89
CA ALA A 85 -0.85 7.25 -3.21
C ALA A 85 -1.66 6.24 -2.38
N GLY A 86 -1.90 5.04 -2.90
CA GLY A 86 -2.58 3.97 -2.16
C GLY A 86 -1.76 3.48 -0.95
N TRP A 87 -0.44 3.32 -1.12
CA TRP A 87 0.46 2.99 -0.02
C TRP A 87 0.46 4.06 1.08
N MET A 88 0.44 5.34 0.72
CA MET A 88 0.36 6.44 1.69
C MET A 88 -0.95 6.40 2.48
N GLN A 89 -2.06 6.02 1.87
CA GLN A 89 -3.33 5.83 2.60
C GLN A 89 -3.24 4.71 3.63
N TRP A 90 -2.60 3.59 3.28
CA TRP A 90 -2.41 2.47 4.19
C TRP A 90 -1.48 2.83 5.35
N VAL A 91 -0.30 3.40 5.07
CA VAL A 91 0.70 3.75 6.09
C VAL A 91 0.17 4.81 7.06
N ASN A 92 -0.65 5.73 6.58
CA ASN A 92 -1.28 6.76 7.42
C ASN A 92 -2.50 6.26 8.19
N SER A 93 -2.89 4.99 8.07
CA SER A 93 -3.99 4.39 8.82
C SER A 93 -3.44 3.46 9.91
N PRO A 94 -3.41 3.88 11.19
CA PRO A 94 -2.98 3.04 12.30
C PRO A 94 -3.82 1.78 12.44
N GLU A 95 -5.12 1.85 12.13
CA GLU A 95 -6.02 0.70 12.15
C GLU A 95 -5.55 -0.40 11.19
N ILE A 96 -5.28 -0.03 9.93
CA ILE A 96 -4.76 -0.98 8.92
C ILE A 96 -3.37 -1.47 9.32
N MET A 97 -2.46 -0.56 9.70
CA MET A 97 -1.08 -0.92 10.04
C MET A 97 -0.98 -1.79 11.29
N SER A 98 -1.91 -1.66 12.24
CA SER A 98 -1.95 -2.49 13.44
C SER A 98 -2.40 -3.94 13.20
N SER A 99 -2.99 -4.23 12.03
CA SER A 99 -3.38 -5.59 11.65
C SER A 99 -2.19 -6.47 11.24
N PHE A 100 -1.05 -5.87 10.91
CA PHE A 100 0.17 -6.57 10.54
C PHE A 100 1.06 -6.84 11.76
N THR A 101 1.72 -7.99 11.73
CA THR A 101 2.76 -8.33 12.71
C THR A 101 4.01 -7.49 12.50
N LYS A 102 4.87 -7.44 13.52
CA LYS A 102 6.15 -6.74 13.43
C LYS A 102 7.03 -7.28 12.29
N ASP A 103 7.06 -8.60 12.09
CA ASP A 103 7.90 -9.24 11.07
C ASP A 103 7.42 -8.91 9.66
N GLU A 104 6.10 -8.90 9.44
CA GLU A 104 5.50 -8.44 8.17
C GLU A 104 5.82 -6.97 7.90
N LEU A 105 5.67 -6.09 8.90
CA LEU A 105 6.02 -4.68 8.78
C LEU A 105 7.51 -4.48 8.48
N GLN A 106 8.39 -5.29 9.07
CA GLN A 106 9.82 -5.26 8.79
C GLN A 106 10.14 -5.68 7.35
N GLU A 107 9.50 -6.74 6.84
CA GLU A 107 9.67 -7.19 5.45
C GLU A 107 9.17 -6.14 4.46
N MET A 108 7.98 -5.59 4.71
CA MET A 108 7.39 -4.52 3.89
C MET A 108 8.29 -3.28 3.88
N ALA A 109 8.74 -2.82 5.05
CA ALA A 109 9.62 -1.66 5.17
C ALA A 109 10.94 -1.89 4.43
N LYS A 110 11.57 -3.06 4.60
CA LYS A 110 12.83 -3.41 3.90
C LYS A 110 12.65 -3.41 2.39
N THR A 111 11.54 -3.94 1.89
CA THR A 111 11.26 -4.02 0.45
C THR A 111 11.02 -2.64 -0.14
N ILE A 112 10.18 -1.82 0.50
CA ILE A 112 9.86 -0.46 0.04
C ILE A 112 11.10 0.43 0.08
N THR A 113 11.86 0.41 1.18
CA THR A 113 13.09 1.21 1.30
C THR A 113 14.14 0.81 0.27
N GLY A 114 14.31 -0.49 -0.01
CA GLY A 114 15.23 -0.95 -1.05
C GLY A 114 14.82 -0.55 -2.47
N MET A 115 13.51 -0.48 -2.77
CA MET A 115 13.02 0.07 -4.04
C MET A 115 13.26 1.58 -4.13
N ALA A 116 12.95 2.32 -3.06
CA ALA A 116 13.14 3.77 -3.00
C ALA A 116 14.62 4.15 -3.13
N GLU A 117 15.52 3.45 -2.46
CA GLU A 117 16.97 3.66 -2.54
C GLU A 117 17.47 3.51 -3.98
N LYS A 118 17.12 2.40 -4.66
CA LYS A 118 17.51 2.17 -6.06
C LYS A 118 16.98 3.25 -6.99
N PHE A 119 15.73 3.65 -6.79
CA PHE A 119 15.10 4.69 -7.61
C PHE A 119 15.77 6.05 -7.42
N VAL A 120 16.02 6.47 -6.17
CA VAL A 120 16.69 7.74 -5.84
C VAL A 120 18.13 7.73 -6.33
N ALA A 121 18.86 6.62 -6.19
CA ALA A 121 20.22 6.50 -6.73
C ALA A 121 20.25 6.72 -8.25
N TYR A 122 19.30 6.14 -8.97
CA TYR A 122 19.17 6.33 -10.42
C TYR A 122 18.76 7.76 -10.79
N ASP A 123 17.85 8.38 -10.03
CA ASP A 123 17.47 9.79 -10.22
C ASP A 123 18.67 10.74 -10.09
N ILE A 124 19.51 10.53 -9.07
CA ILE A 124 20.76 11.28 -8.88
C ILE A 124 21.67 11.12 -10.10
N GLU A 125 21.87 9.88 -10.56
CA GLU A 125 22.73 9.58 -11.70
C GLU A 125 22.26 10.29 -12.98
N ILE A 126 20.97 10.20 -13.30
CA ILE A 126 20.41 10.78 -14.52
C ILE A 126 20.36 12.31 -14.43
N THR A 127 20.04 12.87 -13.27
CA THR A 127 20.02 14.32 -13.06
C THR A 127 21.41 14.93 -13.19
N ASP A 128 22.44 14.31 -12.60
CA ASP A 128 23.83 14.75 -12.75
C ASP A 128 24.28 14.66 -14.23
N LYS A 129 24.01 13.54 -14.90
CA LYS A 129 24.28 13.40 -16.34
C LYS A 129 23.56 14.45 -17.18
N GLY A 130 22.29 14.75 -16.87
CA GLY A 130 21.49 15.76 -17.55
C GLY A 130 22.06 17.16 -17.38
N THR A 131 22.43 17.52 -16.15
CA THR A 131 23.05 18.81 -15.81
C THR A 131 24.36 19.00 -16.57
N ARG A 132 25.24 17.99 -16.58
CA ARG A 132 26.51 18.04 -17.32
C ARG A 132 26.30 18.21 -18.82
N LYS A 133 25.34 17.50 -19.41
CA LYS A 133 24.99 17.65 -20.82
C LYS A 133 24.45 19.04 -21.15
N GLY A 134 23.61 19.61 -20.28
CA GLY A 134 23.09 20.98 -20.44
C GLY A 134 24.21 22.02 -20.41
N LEU A 135 25.12 21.92 -19.43
CA LEU A 135 26.28 22.81 -19.30
C LEU A 135 27.26 22.68 -20.48
N ALA A 136 27.48 21.46 -20.99
CA ALA A 136 28.31 21.25 -22.18
C ALA A 136 27.71 21.92 -23.41
N LYS A 137 26.39 21.79 -23.60
CA LYS A 137 25.67 22.42 -24.73
C LYS A 137 25.75 23.95 -24.68
N GLN A 138 25.62 24.55 -23.48
CA GLN A 138 25.79 25.99 -23.29
C GLN A 138 27.20 26.47 -23.66
N ARG A 139 28.25 25.74 -23.23
CA ARG A 139 29.64 26.07 -23.58
C ARG A 139 29.93 25.97 -25.08
N GLU A 140 29.34 24.98 -25.76
CA GLU A 140 29.46 24.83 -27.21
C GLU A 140 28.74 25.95 -27.96
N GLU A 141 27.58 26.39 -27.48
CA GLU A 141 26.82 27.52 -28.04
C GLU A 141 27.59 28.84 -27.85
N GLU A 142 28.13 29.10 -26.65
CA GLU A 142 28.97 30.27 -26.36
C GLU A 142 30.24 30.31 -27.23
N GLN A 143 30.93 29.18 -27.41
CA GLN A 143 32.12 29.11 -28.27
C GLN A 143 31.80 29.27 -29.76
N ARG A 144 30.62 28.84 -30.21
CA ARG A 144 30.15 29.08 -31.59
C ARG A 144 29.85 30.55 -31.80
N ASP A 145 29.15 31.21 -30.88
CA ASP A 145 28.86 32.64 -30.97
C ASP A 145 30.14 33.49 -30.97
N ILE A 146 31.12 33.17 -30.14
CA ILE A 146 32.44 33.85 -30.15
C ILE A 146 33.16 33.67 -31.49
N ARG A 147 32.99 32.51 -32.16
CA ARG A 147 33.59 32.23 -33.47
C ARG A 147 32.98 33.01 -34.63
N PHE A 148 31.74 33.49 -34.50
CA PHE A 148 31.05 34.26 -35.54
C PHE A 148 31.21 35.79 -35.38
N VAL A 149 31.87 36.24 -34.31
CA VAL A 149 32.08 37.66 -33.98
C VAL A 149 33.52 38.13 -34.28
N ILE A 150 34.35 37.28 -34.91
CA ILE A 150 35.73 37.60 -35.33
C ILE A 150 35.83 37.63 -36.85
#